data_AF-A0A4Q3UMX1-F1
#
_entry.id   AF-A0A4Q3UMX1-F1
#
_cell.length_a   1.000
_cell.length_b   1.000
_cell.length_c   1.000
_cell.angle_alpha   90.00
_cell.angle_beta   90.00
_cell.angle_gamma   90.00
#
_symmetry.space_group_name_H-M   'P 1'
#
loop_
_entity.id
_entity.type
_entity.pdbx_description
1 polymer ?
#
loop_
_entity_poly.entity_id
_entity_poly.type
_entity_poly.pdbx_seq_one_letter_code
_entity_poly.pdbx_strand_id
1 'polypeptide(L)'
;MADKQEILTIEQALEDLPADFQFFGERFRSTIQPQLLSRETDRVAAVKKQNLFTAIGAVLGIAAFLGCAFLIKADNGDADGWIIGAFIGVFVVGGMMAWGGMALSKLGKETKLMLIEPVSSEFGMGYQVSPGQPQDMMTFRSLGLVPGWDRSKYEDRLTGSRNDTPFEFFEAHLE
;
A
#
# COMPACT_ATOMS: atom_id res chain seq x y z
N MET A 1 11.80 -3.63 25.20
CA MET A 1 11.92 -4.86 24.41
C MET A 1 10.52 -5.19 23.95
N ALA A 2 10.22 -5.09 22.65
CA ALA A 2 8.91 -5.45 22.14
C ALA A 2 8.73 -6.95 22.33
N ASP A 3 7.66 -7.33 23.01
CA ASP A 3 7.30 -8.72 23.22
C ASP A 3 7.14 -9.39 21.86
N LYS A 4 7.77 -10.56 21.66
CA LYS A 4 7.64 -11.29 20.40
C LYS A 4 6.20 -11.79 20.35
N GLN A 5 5.36 -11.14 19.54
CA GLN A 5 4.01 -11.63 19.26
C GLN A 5 4.12 -13.08 18.78
N GLU A 6 3.49 -13.98 19.53
CA GLU A 6 3.38 -15.38 19.16
C GLU A 6 2.61 -15.46 17.84
N ILE A 7 3.26 -16.00 16.81
CA ILE A 7 2.64 -16.15 15.49
C ILE A 7 1.76 -17.40 15.55
N LEU A 8 0.46 -17.20 15.69
CA LEU A 8 -0.54 -18.27 15.61
C LEU A 8 -0.49 -18.93 14.24
N THR A 9 -0.71 -20.25 14.19
CA THR A 9 -1.04 -20.91 12.92
C THR A 9 -2.38 -20.39 12.40
N ILE A 10 -2.68 -20.57 11.11
CA ILE A 10 -3.98 -20.17 10.55
C ILE A 10 -5.11 -20.90 11.28
N GLU A 11 -4.92 -22.17 11.63
CA GLU A 11 -5.89 -22.96 12.37
C GLU A 11 -6.16 -22.37 13.75
N GLN A 12 -5.11 -21.99 14.47
CA GLN A 12 -5.23 -21.34 15.78
C GLN A 12 -5.85 -19.94 15.67
N ALA A 13 -5.54 -19.19 14.62
CA ALA A 13 -6.11 -17.86 14.37
C ALA A 13 -7.60 -17.91 13.99
N LEU A 14 -8.07 -19.06 13.52
CA LEU A 14 -9.48 -19.30 13.18
C LEU A 14 -10.24 -20.00 14.32
N GLU A 15 -9.55 -20.44 15.37
CA GLU A 15 -10.14 -21.02 16.56
C GLU A 15 -10.81 -19.91 17.39
N ASP A 16 -11.98 -20.19 17.96
CA ASP A 16 -12.74 -19.25 18.82
C ASP A 16 -13.19 -17.92 18.20
N LEU A 17 -13.43 -17.89 16.88
CA LEU A 17 -14.07 -16.72 16.25
C LEU A 17 -15.46 -16.46 16.87
N PRO A 18 -15.88 -15.18 17.00
CA PRO A 18 -17.24 -14.87 17.43
C PRO A 18 -18.28 -15.58 16.55
N ALA A 19 -19.47 -15.87 17.09
CA ALA A 19 -20.51 -16.62 16.39
C ALA A 19 -20.79 -16.08 14.97
N ASP A 20 -20.86 -14.76 14.84
CA ASP A 20 -21.09 -14.06 13.57
C ASP A 20 -19.95 -14.20 12.55
N PHE A 21 -18.77 -14.67 12.97
CA PHE A 21 -17.56 -14.85 12.15
C PHE A 21 -17.18 -16.31 11.95
N GLN A 22 -17.96 -17.27 12.45
CA GLN A 22 -17.67 -18.71 12.30
C GLN A 22 -17.59 -19.16 10.83
N PHE A 23 -18.28 -18.45 9.91
CA PHE A 23 -18.19 -18.69 8.47
C PHE A 23 -16.79 -18.41 7.89
N PHE A 24 -16.00 -17.55 8.54
CA PHE A 24 -14.75 -17.03 7.98
C PHE A 24 -13.73 -18.14 7.72
N GLY A 25 -13.64 -19.14 8.60
CA GLY A 25 -12.71 -20.25 8.41
C GLY A 25 -13.00 -21.08 7.15
N GLU A 26 -14.28 -21.29 6.83
CA GLU A 26 -14.68 -21.94 5.57
C GLU A 26 -14.44 -21.03 4.36
N ARG A 27 -14.84 -19.75 4.46
CA ARG A 27 -14.66 -18.76 3.41
C ARG A 27 -13.17 -18.56 3.06
N PHE A 28 -12.31 -18.56 4.08
CA PHE A 28 -10.87 -18.48 3.91
C PHE A 28 -10.33 -19.66 3.11
N ARG A 29 -10.66 -20.90 3.51
CA ARG A 29 -10.15 -22.12 2.87
C ARG A 29 -10.72 -22.35 1.47
N SER A 30 -12.00 -22.03 1.25
CA SER A 30 -12.71 -22.31 -0.01
C SER A 30 -12.51 -21.23 -1.07
N THR A 31 -12.37 -19.97 -0.66
CA THR A 31 -12.39 -18.82 -1.58
C THR A 31 -11.08 -18.04 -1.53
N ILE A 32 -10.69 -17.56 -0.35
CA ILE A 32 -9.58 -16.59 -0.21
C ILE A 32 -8.23 -17.27 -0.48
N GLN A 33 -7.92 -18.35 0.24
CA GLN A 33 -6.64 -19.03 0.17
C GLN A 33 -6.31 -19.56 -1.25
N PRO A 34 -7.23 -20.21 -1.98
CA PRO A 34 -6.95 -20.63 -3.36
C PRO A 34 -6.66 -19.45 -4.30
N GLN A 35 -7.39 -18.34 -4.16
CA GLN A 35 -7.14 -17.13 -4.96
C GLN A 35 -5.76 -16.53 -4.67
N LEU A 36 -5.38 -16.42 -3.40
CA LEU A 36 -4.04 -15.97 -3.02
C LEU A 36 -2.94 -16.87 -3.58
N LEU A 37 -3.10 -18.19 -3.46
CA LEU A 37 -2.14 -19.16 -3.97
C LEU A 37 -1.99 -19.07 -5.49
N SER A 38 -3.10 -18.84 -6.22
CA SER A 38 -3.05 -18.67 -7.68
C SER A 38 -2.20 -17.47 -8.14
N ARG A 39 -2.03 -16.46 -7.27
CA ARG A 39 -1.27 -15.23 -7.56
C ARG A 39 0.17 -15.26 -7.05
N GLU A 40 0.60 -16.33 -6.39
CA GLU A 40 1.95 -16.39 -5.81
C GLU A 40 3.04 -16.33 -6.88
N THR A 41 2.82 -16.96 -8.03
CA THR A 41 3.73 -16.86 -9.19
C THR A 41 3.86 -15.42 -9.67
N ASP A 42 2.75 -14.68 -9.76
CA ASP A 42 2.73 -13.28 -10.17
C ASP A 42 3.47 -12.40 -9.16
N ARG A 43 3.28 -12.66 -7.86
CA ARG A 43 3.99 -11.95 -6.79
C ARG A 43 5.49 -12.15 -6.89
N VAL A 44 5.95 -13.38 -7.05
CA VAL A 44 7.38 -13.70 -7.20
C VAL A 44 7.95 -13.03 -8.45
N ALA A 45 7.22 -13.04 -9.57
CA ALA A 45 7.63 -12.38 -10.80
C ALA A 45 7.71 -10.84 -10.63
N ALA A 46 6.73 -10.24 -9.95
CA ALA A 46 6.71 -8.81 -9.66
C ALA A 46 7.88 -8.38 -8.75
N VAL A 47 8.18 -9.15 -7.71
CA VAL A 47 9.34 -8.91 -6.82
C VAL A 47 10.65 -9.05 -7.58
N LYS A 48 10.80 -10.10 -8.41
CA LYS A 48 12.00 -10.27 -9.26
C LYS A 48 12.19 -9.08 -10.20
N LYS A 49 11.10 -8.60 -10.82
CA LYS A 49 11.13 -7.41 -11.67
C LYS A 49 11.55 -6.17 -10.87
N GLN A 50 10.93 -5.92 -9.71
CA GLN A 50 11.30 -4.78 -8.87
C GLN A 50 12.77 -4.81 -8.47
N ASN A 51 13.29 -5.96 -8.04
CA ASN A 51 14.70 -6.12 -7.67
C ASN A 51 15.64 -5.88 -8.86
N LEU A 52 15.31 -6.42 -10.04
CA LEU A 52 16.07 -6.21 -11.26
C LEU A 52 16.13 -4.73 -11.64
N PHE A 53 14.99 -4.03 -11.68
CA PHE A 53 14.95 -2.61 -12.03
C PHE A 53 15.62 -1.74 -10.97
N THR A 54 15.54 -2.11 -9.69
CA THR A 54 16.27 -1.44 -8.61
C THR A 54 17.78 -1.57 -8.81
N ALA A 55 18.27 -2.77 -9.16
CA ALA A 55 19.69 -2.99 -9.45
C ALA A 55 20.16 -2.21 -10.68
N ILE A 56 19.37 -2.21 -11.77
CA ILE A 56 19.65 -1.40 -12.97
C ILE A 56 19.68 0.10 -12.60
N GLY A 57 18.69 0.56 -11.83
CA GLY A 57 18.62 1.94 -11.35
C GLY A 57 19.84 2.34 -10.54
N ALA A 58 20.33 1.48 -9.66
CA ALA A 58 21.56 1.71 -8.89
C ALA A 58 22.79 1.87 -9.81
N VAL A 59 22.97 0.97 -10.77
CA VAL A 59 24.09 1.04 -11.72
C VAL A 59 24.02 2.31 -12.58
N LEU A 60 22.85 2.61 -13.15
CA LEU A 60 22.65 3.80 -13.97
C LEU A 60 22.76 5.09 -13.15
N GLY A 61 22.28 5.10 -11.91
CA GLY A 61 22.38 6.24 -11.01
C GLY A 61 23.83 6.55 -10.65
N ILE A 62 24.65 5.53 -10.37
CA ILE A 62 26.09 5.69 -10.14
C ILE A 62 26.78 6.17 -11.43
N ALA A 63 26.46 5.60 -12.59
CA ALA A 63 27.03 6.02 -13.86
C ALA A 63 26.69 7.48 -14.20
N ALA A 64 25.44 7.90 -13.95
CA ALA A 64 25.00 9.28 -14.15
C ALA A 64 25.68 10.24 -13.15
N PHE A 65 25.78 9.84 -11.89
CA PHE A 65 26.51 10.60 -10.86
C PHE A 65 27.96 10.84 -11.26
N LEU A 66 28.71 9.79 -11.56
CA LEU A 66 30.11 9.89 -11.95
C LEU A 66 30.27 10.64 -13.27
N GLY A 67 29.40 10.37 -14.24
CA GLY A 67 29.39 11.08 -15.53
C GLY A 67 29.26 12.59 -15.34
N CYS A 68 28.27 13.04 -14.57
CA CYS A 68 28.08 14.46 -14.27
C CYS A 68 29.23 15.04 -13.44
N ALA A 69 29.71 14.31 -12.43
CA ALA A 69 30.81 14.74 -11.57
C ALA A 69 32.11 15.02 -12.34
N PHE A 70 32.41 14.23 -13.38
CA PHE A 70 33.65 14.36 -14.15
C PHE A 70 33.51 15.18 -15.45
N LEU A 71 32.31 15.23 -16.05
CA LEU A 71 32.09 15.92 -17.33
C LEU A 71 31.57 17.35 -17.16
N ILE A 72 30.90 17.66 -16.05
CA ILE A 72 30.41 19.02 -15.77
C ILE A 72 31.43 19.70 -14.86
N LYS A 73 32.26 20.56 -15.44
CA LYS A 73 33.22 21.37 -14.71
C LYS A 73 32.60 22.72 -14.38
N ALA A 74 32.69 23.14 -13.12
CA ALA A 74 32.42 24.51 -12.75
C ALA A 74 33.65 25.36 -13.10
N ASP A 75 33.46 26.46 -13.82
CA ASP A 75 34.54 27.38 -14.17
C ASP A 75 35.08 28.16 -12.94
N ASN A 76 34.38 28.09 -11.80
CA ASN A 76 34.64 28.92 -10.61
C ASN A 76 35.14 28.15 -9.37
N GLY A 77 35.42 26.85 -9.48
CA GLY A 77 35.90 26.04 -8.36
C GLY A 77 34.81 25.41 -7.47
N ASP A 78 33.54 25.58 -7.82
CA ASP A 78 32.40 25.00 -7.10
C ASP A 78 32.09 23.54 -7.50
N ALA A 79 31.44 22.80 -6.59
CA ALA A 79 31.14 21.37 -6.74
C ALA A 79 29.93 21.07 -7.66
N ASP A 80 29.67 21.90 -8.69
CA ASP A 80 28.41 21.87 -9.45
C ASP A 80 28.15 20.51 -10.12
N GLY A 81 29.15 19.89 -10.73
CA GLY A 81 29.01 18.57 -11.35
C GLY A 81 28.69 17.45 -10.36
N TRP A 82 29.22 17.53 -9.14
CA TRP A 82 28.95 16.56 -8.07
C TRP A 82 27.52 16.69 -7.55
N ILE A 83 27.04 17.92 -7.34
CA ILE A 83 25.68 18.19 -6.86
C ILE A 83 24.65 17.79 -7.94
N ILE A 84 24.87 18.20 -9.19
CA ILE A 84 24.01 17.85 -10.33
C ILE A 84 23.99 16.33 -10.52
N GLY A 85 25.16 15.69 -10.48
CA GLY A 85 25.27 14.24 -10.56
C GLY A 85 24.53 13.53 -9.43
N ALA A 86 24.61 14.03 -8.20
CA ALA A 86 23.96 13.41 -7.05
C ALA A 86 22.43 13.49 -7.19
N PHE A 87 21.93 14.67 -7.59
CA PHE A 87 20.53 14.88 -7.88
C PHE A 87 20.04 13.91 -8.97
N ILE A 88 20.68 13.91 -10.15
CA ILE A 88 20.29 13.03 -11.28
C ILE A 88 20.37 11.56 -10.86
N GLY A 89 21.44 11.16 -10.16
CA GLY A 89 21.62 9.80 -9.69
C GLY A 89 20.46 9.31 -8.80
N VAL A 90 20.05 10.13 -7.83
CA VAL A 90 18.90 9.82 -6.95
C VAL A 90 17.60 9.68 -7.75
N PHE A 91 17.34 10.58 -8.71
CA PHE A 91 16.14 10.51 -9.55
C PHE A 91 16.12 9.28 -10.45
N VAL A 92 17.27 8.89 -11.02
CA VAL A 92 17.38 7.67 -11.83
C VAL A 92 17.08 6.43 -10.98
N VAL A 93 17.68 6.33 -9.79
CA VAL A 93 17.42 5.22 -8.86
C VAL A 93 15.95 5.19 -8.47
N GLY A 94 15.41 6.31 -7.98
CA GLY A 94 14.03 6.42 -7.52
C GLY A 94 13.01 6.11 -8.63
N GLY A 95 13.24 6.63 -9.84
CA GLY A 95 12.38 6.38 -11.00
C GLY A 95 12.36 4.90 -11.40
N MET A 96 13.52 4.24 -11.41
CA MET A 96 13.60 2.81 -11.74
C MET A 96 13.00 1.92 -10.65
N MET A 97 13.18 2.27 -9.37
CA MET A 97 12.51 1.60 -8.25
C MET A 97 10.99 1.72 -8.35
N ALA A 98 10.47 2.93 -8.60
CA ALA A 98 9.04 3.17 -8.77
C ALA A 98 8.48 2.37 -9.96
N TRP A 99 9.18 2.38 -11.10
CA TRP A 99 8.77 1.65 -12.30
C TRP A 99 8.74 0.14 -12.09
N GLY A 100 9.79 -0.41 -11.48
CA GLY A 100 9.89 -1.83 -11.12
C GLY A 100 8.80 -2.27 -10.15
N GLY A 101 8.44 -1.39 -9.20
CA GLY A 101 7.45 -1.65 -8.15
C GLY A 101 5.98 -1.56 -8.59
N MET A 102 5.67 -1.01 -9.78
CA MET A 102 4.28 -0.83 -10.23
C MET A 102 3.48 -2.13 -10.27
N ALA A 103 4.08 -3.22 -10.75
CA ALA A 103 3.41 -4.52 -10.82
C ALA A 103 3.07 -5.07 -9.43
N LEU A 104 3.99 -4.90 -8.47
CA LEU A 104 3.77 -5.34 -7.09
C LEU A 104 2.71 -4.48 -6.39
N SER A 105 2.73 -3.16 -6.60
CA SER A 105 1.71 -2.24 -6.06
C SER A 105 0.32 -2.57 -6.60
N LYS A 106 0.20 -2.83 -7.92
CA LYS A 106 -1.05 -3.26 -8.55
C LYS A 106 -1.53 -4.59 -7.94
N LEU A 107 -0.64 -5.58 -7.83
CA LEU A 107 -0.98 -6.87 -7.24
C LEU A 107 -1.45 -6.74 -5.79
N GLY A 108 -0.78 -5.91 -4.99
CA GLY A 108 -1.18 -5.63 -3.61
C GLY A 108 -2.61 -5.10 -3.50
N LYS A 109 -3.01 -4.18 -4.40
CA LYS A 109 -4.39 -3.67 -4.45
C LYS A 109 -5.40 -4.76 -4.82
N GLU A 110 -5.09 -5.59 -5.80
CA GLU A 110 -5.97 -6.70 -6.21
C GLU A 110 -6.10 -7.74 -5.09
N THR A 111 -5.00 -8.12 -4.45
CA THR A 111 -4.98 -9.06 -3.34
C THR A 111 -5.77 -8.53 -2.14
N LYS A 112 -5.73 -7.21 -1.87
CA LYS A 112 -6.54 -6.59 -0.83
C LYS A 112 -8.04 -6.80 -1.07
N LEU A 113 -8.49 -6.61 -2.31
CA LEU A 113 -9.89 -6.86 -2.69
C LEU A 113 -10.26 -8.34 -2.50
N MET A 114 -9.39 -9.26 -2.92
CA MET A 114 -9.60 -10.71 -2.74
C MET A 114 -9.75 -11.13 -1.27
N LEU A 115 -9.15 -10.38 -0.34
CA LEU A 115 -9.28 -10.62 1.10
C LEU A 115 -10.56 -10.02 1.66
N ILE A 116 -10.87 -8.76 1.31
CA ILE A 116 -11.92 -7.99 1.97
C ILE A 116 -13.29 -8.30 1.39
N GLU A 117 -13.43 -8.36 0.06
CA GLU A 117 -14.73 -8.51 -0.60
C GLU A 117 -15.50 -9.76 -0.15
N PRO A 118 -14.88 -10.96 -0.06
CA PRO A 118 -15.61 -12.16 0.34
C PRO A 118 -16.09 -12.13 1.78
N VAL A 119 -15.46 -11.32 2.65
CA VAL A 119 -15.86 -11.15 4.05
C VAL A 119 -16.92 -10.05 4.15
N SER A 120 -16.71 -8.91 3.51
CA SER A 120 -17.67 -7.80 3.55
C SER A 120 -19.01 -8.19 2.93
N SER A 121 -19.01 -9.01 1.87
CA SER A 121 -20.24 -9.48 1.23
C SER A 121 -21.11 -10.34 2.14
N GLU A 122 -20.51 -11.13 3.03
CA GLU A 122 -21.24 -12.01 3.97
C GLU A 122 -22.06 -11.21 4.99
N PHE A 123 -21.57 -10.01 5.31
CA PHE A 123 -22.28 -9.06 6.16
C PHE A 123 -23.17 -8.10 5.37
N GLY A 124 -23.31 -8.29 4.05
CA GLY A 124 -24.06 -7.37 3.19
C GLY A 124 -23.44 -5.96 3.12
N MET A 125 -22.13 -5.84 3.38
CA MET A 125 -21.41 -4.57 3.38
C MET A 125 -20.80 -4.28 2.01
N GLY A 126 -20.81 -3.00 1.62
CA GLY A 126 -20.06 -2.49 0.48
C GLY A 126 -18.64 -2.11 0.87
N TYR A 127 -17.67 -2.37 0.01
CA TYR A 127 -16.28 -1.95 0.22
C TYR A 127 -15.74 -1.15 -0.98
N GLN A 128 -14.98 -0.10 -0.70
CA GLN A 128 -14.32 0.73 -1.70
C GLN A 128 -12.91 1.10 -1.23
N VAL A 129 -11.90 0.71 -2.01
CA VAL A 129 -10.48 0.91 -1.68
C VAL A 129 -10.08 2.38 -1.58
N SER A 130 -10.55 3.20 -2.52
CA SER A 130 -10.18 4.61 -2.62
C SER A 130 -11.46 5.44 -2.81
N PRO A 131 -12.22 5.70 -1.73
CA PRO A 131 -13.36 6.60 -1.78
C PRO A 131 -12.92 8.05 -2.07
N GLY A 132 -13.86 8.87 -2.52
CA GLY A 132 -13.70 10.32 -2.45
C GLY A 132 -13.80 10.82 -1.01
N GLN A 133 -13.79 12.14 -0.82
CA GLN A 133 -14.03 12.73 0.49
C GLN A 133 -15.43 12.33 1.03
N PRO A 134 -15.52 11.72 2.24
CA PRO A 134 -16.78 11.43 2.88
C PRO A 134 -17.55 12.72 3.20
N GLN A 135 -18.89 12.67 3.09
CA GLN A 135 -19.74 13.86 3.13
C GLN A 135 -19.62 14.63 4.45
N ASP A 136 -19.50 13.92 5.57
CA ASP A 136 -19.52 14.52 6.90
C ASP A 136 -18.16 15.01 7.41
N MET A 137 -17.09 14.88 6.62
CA MET A 137 -15.75 15.27 7.07
C MET A 137 -15.64 16.73 7.50
N MET A 138 -16.30 17.64 6.77
CA MET A 138 -16.30 19.06 7.15
C MET A 138 -17.08 19.31 8.44
N THR A 139 -18.13 18.52 8.70
CA THR A 139 -18.89 18.54 9.96
C THR A 139 -18.03 18.02 11.11
N PHE A 140 -17.31 16.92 10.91
CA PHE A 140 -16.37 16.41 11.92
C PHE A 140 -15.30 17.43 12.28
N ARG A 141 -14.77 18.15 11.28
CA ARG A 141 -13.81 19.24 11.50
C ARG A 141 -14.40 20.41 12.30
N SER A 142 -15.61 20.85 11.96
CA SER A 142 -16.25 21.99 12.65
C SER A 142 -16.61 21.66 14.10
N LEU A 143 -16.92 20.40 14.37
CA LEU A 143 -17.19 19.87 15.72
C LEU A 143 -15.91 19.51 16.50
N GLY A 144 -14.73 19.62 15.90
CA GLY A 144 -13.45 19.28 16.54
C GLY A 144 -13.25 17.78 16.79
N LEU A 145 -13.96 16.91 16.05
CA LEU A 145 -13.85 15.45 16.17
C LEU A 145 -12.62 14.88 15.44
N VAL A 146 -12.03 15.67 14.54
CA VAL A 146 -10.81 15.35 13.78
C VAL A 146 -9.87 16.56 13.82
N PRO A 147 -8.54 16.36 13.64
CA PRO A 147 -7.60 17.48 13.52
C PRO A 147 -7.95 18.36 12.32
N GLY A 148 -7.42 19.58 12.28
CA GLY A 148 -7.40 20.38 11.06
C GLY A 148 -6.42 19.81 10.03
N TRP A 149 -6.69 20.03 8.74
CA TRP A 149 -5.82 19.59 7.64
C TRP A 149 -5.89 20.55 6.46
N ASP A 150 -4.83 20.52 5.65
CA ASP A 150 -4.74 21.14 4.34
C ASP A 150 -4.77 20.08 3.22
N ARG A 151 -4.29 18.87 3.51
CA ARG A 151 -4.34 17.70 2.62
C ARG A 151 -5.10 16.57 3.28
N SER A 152 -5.89 15.86 2.48
CA SER A 152 -6.62 14.68 2.95
C SER A 152 -6.58 13.56 1.92
N LYS A 153 -6.52 12.33 2.42
CA LYS A 153 -6.62 11.10 1.64
C LYS A 153 -7.50 10.11 2.40
N TYR A 154 -8.43 9.50 1.68
CA TYR A 154 -9.38 8.57 2.24
C TYR A 154 -9.21 7.21 1.58
N GLU A 155 -9.15 6.16 2.39
CA GLU A 155 -8.97 4.78 1.95
C GLU A 155 -9.94 3.86 2.70
N ASP A 156 -10.14 2.66 2.18
CA ASP A 156 -10.81 1.56 2.88
C ASP A 156 -12.20 1.88 3.41
N ARG A 157 -13.05 2.43 2.54
CA ARG A 157 -14.44 2.68 2.90
C ARG A 157 -15.23 1.38 2.96
N LEU A 158 -15.87 1.14 4.10
CA LEU A 158 -16.85 0.08 4.33
C LEU A 158 -18.21 0.71 4.65
N THR A 159 -19.26 0.33 3.93
CA THR A 159 -20.63 0.80 4.16
C THR A 159 -21.55 -0.37 4.47
N GLY A 160 -22.53 -0.16 5.33
CA GLY A 160 -23.49 -1.20 5.68
C GLY A 160 -24.63 -0.68 6.53
N SER A 161 -25.39 -1.61 7.10
CA SER A 161 -26.45 -1.31 8.06
C SER A 161 -26.45 -2.36 9.17
N ARG A 162 -26.69 -1.93 10.41
CA ARG A 162 -26.89 -2.82 11.55
C ARG A 162 -28.11 -2.35 12.32
N ASN A 163 -29.10 -3.23 12.51
CA ASN A 163 -30.37 -2.91 13.18
C ASN A 163 -31.01 -1.63 12.60
N ASP A 164 -31.16 -1.60 11.27
CA ASP A 164 -31.69 -0.47 10.48
C ASP A 164 -30.91 0.85 10.60
N THR A 165 -29.75 0.84 11.27
CA THR A 165 -28.87 2.00 11.39
C THR A 165 -27.76 1.89 10.34
N PRO A 166 -27.75 2.75 9.31
CA PRO A 166 -26.67 2.76 8.34
C PRO A 166 -25.37 3.22 9.00
N PHE A 167 -24.26 2.65 8.56
CA PHE A 167 -22.92 3.07 8.99
C PHE A 167 -21.97 3.18 7.81
N GLU A 168 -20.94 4.00 8.00
CA GLU A 168 -19.80 4.16 7.10
C GLU A 168 -18.54 4.15 7.97
N PHE A 169 -17.57 3.31 7.64
CA PHE A 169 -16.22 3.35 8.18
C PHE A 169 -15.26 3.66 7.03
N PHE A 170 -14.22 4.42 7.31
CA PHE A 170 -13.15 4.69 6.35
C PHE A 170 -11.87 5.07 7.12
N GLU A 171 -10.74 4.86 6.47
CA GLU A 171 -9.45 5.37 6.93
C GLU A 171 -9.22 6.77 6.36
N ALA A 172 -8.83 7.72 7.20
CA ALA A 172 -8.52 9.09 6.80
C ALA A 172 -7.10 9.47 7.22
N HIS A 173 -6.30 9.88 6.23
CA HIS A 173 -5.00 10.50 6.44
C HIS A 173 -5.17 12.01 6.26
N LEU A 174 -4.94 12.75 7.34
CA LEU A 174 -5.17 14.19 7.43
C LEU A 174 -3.85 14.88 7.78
N GLU A 175 -3.38 15.77 6.89
CA GLU A 175 -2.08 16.47 7.00
C GLU A 175 -2.22 17.98 6.84
#